data_AF-A0A317J781-F1
#
_entry.id   AF-A0A317J781-F1
#
_cell.length_a   1.000
_cell.length_b   1.000
_cell.length_c   1.000
_cell.angle_alpha   90.00
_cell.angle_beta   90.00
_cell.angle_gamma   90.00
#
_symmetry.space_group_name_H-M   'P 1'
#
loop_
_entity.id
_entity.type
_entity.pdbx_description
1 polymer ?
#
loop_
_entity_poly.entity_id
_entity_poly.type
_entity_poly.pdbx_seq_one_letter_code
_entity_poly.pdbx_strand_id
1 'polypeptide(L)'
;MGAKLPLRISSMVLLLFALGHTAGFLSFQPTEPEAVGVLESMRRVPFDFGGPTRHWIDLFTGFGLAISVAGFVSTVIAWRLSSATASEASLARTIAWLLCAIQIANVILSLRYFGPVQAAFSVACAALLAWGALRFNTPPD
;
A
#
# COMPACT_ATOMS: atom_id res chain seq x y z
N MET A 1 -12.38 22.53 -5.91
CA MET A 1 -12.32 21.90 -4.57
C MET A 1 -10.87 21.78 -4.13
N GLY A 2 -10.52 22.28 -2.95
CA GLY A 2 -9.15 22.22 -2.42
C GLY A 2 -8.60 20.79 -2.24
N ALA A 3 -9.47 19.78 -2.21
CA ALA A 3 -9.09 18.36 -2.06
C ALA A 3 -8.51 17.71 -3.34
N LYS A 4 -8.72 18.31 -4.53
CA LYS A 4 -8.33 17.66 -5.79
C LYS A 4 -6.83 17.42 -5.90
N LEU A 5 -6.02 18.45 -5.67
CA LEU A 5 -4.56 18.37 -5.77
C LEU A 5 -3.95 17.34 -4.80
N PRO A 6 -4.19 17.41 -3.47
CA PRO A 6 -3.62 16.43 -2.54
C PRO A 6 -4.02 14.99 -2.87
N LEU A 7 -5.27 14.76 -3.29
CA LEU A 7 -5.73 13.42 -3.65
C LEU A 7 -5.08 12.90 -4.94
N ARG A 8 -4.84 13.75 -5.93
CA ARG A 8 -4.07 13.39 -7.14
C ARG A 8 -2.63 13.01 -6.80
N ILE A 9 -1.96 13.82 -5.97
CA ILE A 9 -0.60 13.52 -5.53
C ILE A 9 -0.58 12.23 -4.71
N SER A 10 -1.53 12.05 -3.77
CA SER A 10 -1.63 10.83 -2.97
C SER A 10 -1.78 9.58 -3.84
N SER A 11 -2.58 9.66 -4.92
CA SER A 11 -2.76 8.57 -5.87
C SER A 11 -1.46 8.21 -6.59
N MET A 12 -0.69 9.20 -7.04
CA MET A 12 0.60 8.95 -7.70
C MET A 12 1.64 8.38 -6.73
N VAL A 13 1.67 8.85 -5.49
CA VAL A 13 2.57 8.29 -4.45
C VAL A 13 2.16 6.87 -4.09
N LEU A 14 0.85 6.57 -3.95
CA LEU A 14 0.34 5.21 -3.75
C LEU A 14 0.70 4.31 -4.93
N LEU A 15 0.61 4.81 -6.17
CA LEU A 15 1.00 4.04 -7.36
C LEU A 15 2.48 3.68 -7.32
N LEU A 16 3.34 4.66 -7.06
CA LEU A 16 4.78 4.44 -6.95
C LEU A 16 5.11 3.48 -5.81
N PHE A 17 4.41 3.60 -4.68
CA PHE A 17 4.57 2.69 -3.56
C PHE A 17 4.14 1.26 -3.92
N ALA A 18 2.99 1.06 -4.56
CA ALA A 18 2.52 -0.25 -4.99
C ALA A 18 3.47 -0.88 -6.02
N LEU A 19 3.96 -0.12 -6.99
CA LEU A 19 4.97 -0.58 -7.96
C LEU A 19 6.28 -0.94 -7.26
N GLY A 20 6.80 -0.08 -6.40
CA GLY A 20 8.04 -0.31 -5.65
C GLY A 20 7.95 -1.50 -4.70
N HIS A 21 6.82 -1.67 -4.01
CA HIS A 21 6.52 -2.85 -3.20
C HIS A 21 6.56 -4.12 -4.05
N THR A 22 5.83 -4.12 -5.17
CA THR A 22 5.73 -5.28 -6.08
C THR A 22 7.09 -5.66 -6.64
N ALA A 23 7.80 -4.69 -7.22
CA ALA A 23 9.13 -4.92 -7.76
C ALA A 23 10.09 -5.38 -6.67
N GLY A 24 10.06 -4.73 -5.51
CA GLY A 24 10.95 -5.01 -4.39
C GLY A 24 10.86 -6.45 -3.89
N PHE A 25 9.65 -6.95 -3.60
CA PHE A 25 9.54 -8.31 -3.08
C PHE A 25 9.79 -9.38 -4.17
N LEU A 26 9.47 -9.08 -5.44
CA LEU A 26 9.72 -10.01 -6.55
C LEU A 26 11.20 -10.11 -6.93
N SER A 27 11.97 -9.02 -6.76
CA SER A 27 13.39 -8.97 -7.09
C SER A 27 14.32 -9.16 -5.89
N PHE A 28 13.79 -9.21 -4.67
CA PHE A 28 14.59 -9.34 -3.46
C PHE A 28 15.47 -10.58 -3.50
N GLN A 29 16.77 -10.39 -3.30
CA GLN A 29 17.76 -11.44 -3.12
C GLN A 29 18.60 -11.10 -1.89
N PRO A 30 18.60 -11.93 -0.85
CA PRO A 30 19.47 -11.73 0.30
C PRO A 30 20.93 -11.92 -0.10
N THR A 31 21.84 -11.21 0.57
CA THR A 31 23.28 -11.27 0.31
C THR A 31 24.02 -12.21 1.27
N GLU A 32 23.43 -12.46 2.43
CA GLU A 32 24.01 -13.28 3.48
C GLU A 32 23.84 -14.77 3.15
N PRO A 33 24.90 -15.59 3.21
CA PRO A 33 24.83 -17.00 2.82
C PRO A 33 23.74 -17.81 3.54
N GLU A 34 23.53 -17.55 4.82
CA GLU A 34 22.50 -18.21 5.62
C GLU A 34 21.09 -17.84 5.13
N ALA A 35 20.86 -16.56 4.81
CA ALA A 35 19.58 -16.09 4.29
C ALA A 35 19.30 -16.63 2.88
N VAL A 36 20.35 -16.77 2.04
CA VAL A 36 20.24 -17.47 0.75
C VAL A 36 19.82 -18.93 0.97
N GLY A 37 20.44 -19.64 1.91
CA GLY A 37 20.07 -21.02 2.26
C GLY A 37 18.61 -21.17 2.73
N VAL A 38 18.11 -20.21 3.51
CA VAL A 38 16.69 -20.15 3.91
C VAL A 38 15.80 -19.92 2.69
N LEU A 39 16.13 -18.96 1.83
CA LEU A 39 15.35 -18.68 0.62
C LEU A 39 15.30 -19.88 -0.33
N GLU A 40 16.41 -20.62 -0.49
CA GLU A 40 16.43 -21.86 -1.26
C GLU A 40 15.56 -22.94 -0.64
N SER A 41 15.60 -23.08 0.70
CA SER A 41 14.74 -24.01 1.43
C SER A 41 13.26 -23.68 1.24
N MET A 42 12.90 -22.39 1.29
CA MET A 42 11.54 -21.92 1.04
C MET A 42 11.03 -22.26 -0.37
N ARG A 43 11.93 -22.40 -1.35
CA ARG A 43 11.61 -22.80 -2.73
C ARG A 43 11.51 -24.31 -2.92
N ARG A 44 12.20 -25.10 -2.10
CA ARG A 44 12.35 -26.56 -2.30
C ARG A 44 11.52 -27.42 -1.35
N VAL A 45 11.09 -26.88 -0.21
CA VAL A 45 10.34 -27.63 0.80
C VAL A 45 8.84 -27.40 0.58
N PRO A 46 8.12 -28.40 0.01
CA PRO A 46 6.67 -28.34 -0.07
C PRO A 46 6.01 -28.64 1.27
N PHE A 47 4.80 -28.14 1.46
CA PHE A 47 3.91 -28.51 2.56
C PHE A 47 2.45 -28.55 2.09
N ASP A 48 1.61 -29.32 2.80
CA ASP A 48 0.16 -29.32 2.55
C ASP A 48 -0.46 -28.03 3.11
N PHE A 49 -1.19 -27.30 2.26
CA PHE A 49 -1.85 -26.06 2.63
C PHE A 49 -3.34 -26.13 2.31
N GLY A 50 -4.07 -26.93 3.10
CA GLY A 50 -5.50 -27.10 2.93
C GLY A 50 -5.88 -27.88 1.67
N GLY A 51 -5.07 -28.89 1.30
CA GLY A 51 -5.29 -29.78 0.16
C GLY A 51 -4.21 -29.65 -0.93
N PRO A 52 -3.97 -28.46 -1.50
CA PRO A 52 -2.89 -28.26 -2.45
C PRO A 52 -1.52 -28.21 -1.76
N THR A 53 -0.55 -28.90 -2.33
CA THR A 53 0.86 -28.75 -1.97
C THR A 53 1.39 -27.38 -2.42
N ARG A 54 2.03 -26.64 -1.52
CA ARG A 54 2.63 -25.31 -1.77
C ARG A 54 4.05 -25.25 -1.24
N HIS A 55 4.87 -24.37 -1.81
CA HIS A 55 6.15 -23.99 -1.20
C HIS A 55 5.99 -22.72 -0.37
N TRP A 56 6.85 -22.53 0.63
CA TRP A 56 6.81 -21.31 1.46
C TRP A 56 6.96 -20.06 0.61
N ILE A 57 7.84 -20.09 -0.41
CA ILE A 57 8.03 -18.96 -1.31
C ILE A 57 6.74 -18.55 -2.03
N ASP A 58 5.87 -19.51 -2.39
CA ASP A 58 4.62 -19.25 -3.08
C ASP A 58 3.63 -18.52 -2.15
N LEU A 59 3.61 -18.90 -0.86
CA LEU A 59 2.75 -18.28 0.14
C LEU A 59 3.13 -16.81 0.37
N PHE A 60 4.42 -16.50 0.58
CA PHE A 60 4.90 -15.13 0.74
C PHE A 60 4.72 -14.30 -0.55
N THR A 61 4.95 -14.92 -1.72
CA THR A 61 4.68 -14.28 -3.02
C THR A 61 3.20 -13.93 -3.16
N GLY A 62 2.29 -14.85 -2.81
CA GLY A 62 0.85 -14.63 -2.84
C GLY A 62 0.41 -13.49 -1.93
N PHE A 63 0.91 -13.43 -0.69
CA PHE A 63 0.65 -12.31 0.22
C PHE A 63 1.19 -10.98 -0.32
N GLY A 64 2.41 -10.98 -0.86
CA GLY A 64 3.00 -9.80 -1.51
C GLY A 64 2.13 -9.29 -2.67
N LEU A 65 1.67 -10.18 -3.55
CA LEU A 65 0.78 -9.83 -4.65
C LEU A 65 -0.59 -9.31 -4.16
N ALA A 66 -1.16 -9.91 -3.11
CA ALA A 66 -2.42 -9.44 -2.54
C ALA A 66 -2.31 -8.00 -1.99
N ILE A 67 -1.21 -7.69 -1.30
CA ILE A 67 -0.90 -6.33 -0.82
C ILE A 67 -0.72 -5.37 -2.01
N SER A 68 -0.01 -5.80 -3.07
CA SER A 68 0.15 -5.01 -4.28
C SER A 68 -1.19 -4.66 -4.94
N VAL A 69 -2.10 -5.63 -5.06
CA VAL A 69 -3.46 -5.41 -5.57
C VAL A 69 -4.21 -4.40 -4.71
N ALA A 70 -4.18 -4.53 -3.38
CA ALA A 70 -4.80 -3.57 -2.47
C ALA A 70 -4.21 -2.16 -2.62
N GLY A 71 -2.90 -2.06 -2.85
CA GLY A 71 -2.20 -0.81 -3.17
C GLY A 71 -2.70 -0.17 -4.46
N PHE A 72 -2.76 -0.93 -5.56
CA PHE A 72 -3.29 -0.43 -6.84
C PHE A 72 -4.76 -0.02 -6.77
N VAL A 73 -5.59 -0.78 -6.04
CA VAL A 73 -6.98 -0.39 -5.78
C VAL A 73 -7.04 0.93 -5.01
N SER A 74 -6.21 1.09 -3.98
CA SER A 74 -6.12 2.33 -3.19
C SER A 74 -5.70 3.52 -4.07
N THR A 75 -4.75 3.33 -4.99
CA THR A 75 -4.36 4.32 -6.01
C THR A 75 -5.57 4.78 -6.83
N VAL A 76 -6.35 3.83 -7.36
CA VAL A 76 -7.53 4.13 -8.19
C VAL A 76 -8.59 4.85 -7.35
N ILE A 77 -8.87 4.39 -6.13
CA ILE A 77 -9.82 5.05 -5.24
C ILE A 77 -9.41 6.49 -4.98
N ALA A 78 -8.17 6.75 -4.55
CA ALA A 78 -7.67 8.10 -4.28
C ALA A 78 -7.79 9.01 -5.52
N TRP A 79 -7.51 8.48 -6.72
CA TRP A 79 -7.73 9.21 -7.96
C TRP A 79 -9.20 9.56 -8.19
N ARG A 80 -10.13 8.63 -7.97
CA ARG A 80 -11.56 8.87 -8.15
C ARG A 80 -12.10 9.88 -7.14
N LEU A 81 -11.66 9.82 -5.88
CA LEU A 81 -12.06 10.79 -4.85
C LEU A 81 -11.69 12.23 -5.21
N SER A 82 -10.59 12.44 -5.93
CA SER A 82 -10.18 13.79 -6.38
C SER A 82 -11.16 14.45 -7.36
N SER A 83 -12.07 13.67 -7.94
CA SER A 83 -13.10 14.09 -8.89
C SER A 83 -14.50 14.07 -8.28
N ALA A 84 -14.63 13.86 -6.96
CA ALA A 84 -15.91 13.85 -6.27
C ALA A 84 -16.63 15.19 -6.44
N THR A 85 -17.95 15.12 -6.59
CA THR A 85 -18.86 16.27 -6.64
C THR A 85 -19.27 16.73 -5.24
N ALA A 86 -19.93 17.88 -5.14
CA ALA A 86 -20.34 18.44 -3.84
C ALA A 86 -21.30 17.51 -3.08
N SER A 87 -22.19 16.82 -3.79
CA SER A 87 -23.11 15.83 -3.22
C SER A 87 -22.40 14.58 -2.70
N GLU A 88 -21.19 14.29 -3.18
CA GLU A 88 -20.39 13.12 -2.79
C GLU A 88 -19.34 13.44 -1.72
N ALA A 89 -19.13 14.72 -1.39
CA ALA A 89 -18.01 15.18 -0.57
C ALA A 89 -17.94 14.51 0.81
N SER A 90 -19.08 14.27 1.46
CA SER A 90 -19.13 13.59 2.77
C SER A 90 -18.61 12.15 2.68
N LEU A 91 -19.09 11.37 1.70
CA LEU A 91 -18.64 9.99 1.48
C LEU A 91 -17.16 9.96 1.06
N ALA A 92 -16.77 10.84 0.13
CA ALA A 92 -15.38 10.93 -0.34
C ALA A 92 -14.41 11.25 0.80
N ARG A 93 -14.80 12.14 1.72
CA ARG A 93 -14.04 12.44 2.93
C ARG A 93 -13.90 11.24 3.85
N THR A 94 -14.98 10.48 4.07
CA THR A 94 -14.92 9.24 4.88
C THR A 94 -13.96 8.23 4.28
N ILE A 95 -14.03 8.00 2.97
CA ILE A 95 -13.13 7.05 2.28
C ILE A 95 -11.67 7.54 2.36
N ALA A 96 -11.41 8.84 2.20
CA ALA A 96 -10.06 9.40 2.34
C ALA A 96 -9.47 9.17 3.75
N TRP A 97 -10.29 9.30 4.81
CA TRP A 97 -9.85 8.99 6.17
C TRP A 97 -9.61 7.50 6.40
N LEU A 98 -10.42 6.62 5.81
CA LEU A 98 -10.19 5.17 5.87
C LEU A 98 -8.87 4.78 5.20
N LEU A 99 -8.59 5.33 4.02
CA LEU A 99 -7.29 5.14 3.36
C LEU A 99 -6.14 5.70 4.21
N CYS A 100 -6.32 6.86 4.84
CA CYS A 100 -5.33 7.44 5.76
C CYS A 100 -5.05 6.50 6.94
N ALA A 101 -6.09 5.95 7.57
CA ALA A 101 -5.96 5.01 8.69
C ALA A 101 -5.20 3.74 8.28
N ILE A 102 -5.48 3.19 7.10
CA ILE A 102 -4.73 2.05 6.54
C ILE A 102 -3.24 2.41 6.37
N GLN A 103 -2.94 3.61 5.87
CA GLN A 103 -1.55 4.04 5.73
C GLN A 103 -0.84 4.25 7.07
N ILE A 104 -1.53 4.73 8.11
CA ILE A 104 -0.99 4.82 9.47
C ILE A 104 -0.67 3.42 10.02
N ALA A 105 -1.56 2.44 9.83
CA ALA A 105 -1.28 1.06 10.20
C ALA A 105 -0.05 0.52 9.45
N ASN A 106 0.08 0.82 8.16
CA ASN A 106 1.25 0.46 7.36
C ASN A 106 2.55 1.12 7.85
N VAL A 107 2.52 2.34 8.39
CA VAL A 107 3.70 2.95 9.04
C VAL A 107 4.17 2.09 10.21
N ILE A 108 3.24 1.71 11.10
CA ILE A 108 3.54 0.91 12.30
C ILE A 108 4.13 -0.45 11.89
N LEU A 109 3.47 -1.14 10.95
CA LEU A 109 3.95 -2.44 10.46
C LEU A 109 5.31 -2.32 9.76
N SER A 110 5.54 -1.26 9.00
CA SER A 110 6.81 -1.05 8.28
C SER A 110 7.97 -0.81 9.23
N LEU A 111 7.77 0.00 10.27
CA LEU A 111 8.80 0.24 11.29
C LEU A 111 9.11 -1.03 12.11
N ARG A 112 8.14 -1.95 12.24
CA ARG A 112 8.31 -3.17 13.02
C ARG A 112 8.89 -4.35 12.24
N TYR A 113 8.48 -4.53 10.99
CA TYR A 113 8.73 -5.77 10.23
C TYR A 113 9.44 -5.57 8.89
N PHE A 114 9.46 -4.35 8.35
CA PHE A 114 10.01 -4.08 7.02
C PHE A 114 11.21 -3.14 7.11
N GLY A 115 11.07 -1.92 6.57
CA GLY A 115 12.15 -0.96 6.53
C GLY A 115 11.67 0.49 6.44
N PRO A 116 12.61 1.44 6.56
CA PRO A 116 12.30 2.86 6.59
C PRO A 116 11.74 3.39 5.27
N VAL A 117 12.09 2.77 4.14
CA VAL A 117 11.59 3.18 2.81
C VAL A 117 10.08 2.99 2.73
N GLN A 118 9.58 1.81 3.13
CA GLN A 118 8.14 1.50 3.16
C GLN A 118 7.40 2.41 4.15
N ALA A 119 8.01 2.67 5.31
CA ALA A 119 7.45 3.58 6.30
C ALA A 119 7.33 5.01 5.74
N ALA A 120 8.34 5.52 5.04
CA ALA A 120 8.34 6.86 4.48
C ALA A 120 7.24 7.06 3.43
N PHE A 121 7.06 6.09 2.50
CA PHE A 121 5.95 6.13 1.54
C PHE A 121 4.59 6.11 2.25
N SER A 122 4.45 5.30 3.30
CA SER A 122 3.21 5.21 4.09
C SER A 122 2.89 6.52 4.80
N VAL A 123 3.89 7.17 5.42
CA VAL A 123 3.75 8.51 6.03
C VAL A 123 3.33 9.55 4.99
N ALA A 124 4.00 9.58 3.83
CA ALA A 124 3.68 10.53 2.76
C ALA A 124 2.24 10.37 2.26
N CYS A 125 1.80 9.13 2.03
CA CYS A 125 0.42 8.84 1.65
C CYS A 125 -0.57 9.26 2.74
N ALA A 126 -0.32 8.92 4.00
CA ALA A 126 -1.19 9.29 5.12
C ALA A 126 -1.35 10.80 5.24
N ALA A 127 -0.25 11.55 5.16
CA ALA A 127 -0.27 13.02 5.23
C ALA A 127 -1.06 13.64 4.07
N LEU A 128 -0.86 13.18 2.84
CA LEU A 128 -1.58 13.68 1.66
C LEU A 128 -3.07 13.33 1.69
N LEU A 129 -3.43 12.13 2.14
CA LEU A 129 -4.81 11.68 2.29
C LEU A 129 -5.52 12.47 3.39
N ALA A 130 -4.87 12.70 4.54
CA ALA A 130 -5.39 13.55 5.61
C ALA A 130 -5.59 14.99 5.12
N TRP A 131 -4.62 15.55 4.39
CA TRP A 131 -4.76 16.89 3.80
C TRP A 131 -5.94 16.96 2.82
N GLY A 132 -6.09 15.98 1.94
CA GLY A 132 -7.24 15.88 1.04
C GLY A 132 -8.57 15.78 1.79
N ALA A 133 -8.62 14.94 2.83
CA ALA A 133 -9.80 14.75 3.66
C ALA A 133 -10.25 16.05 4.34
N LEU A 134 -9.31 16.82 4.90
CA LEU A 134 -9.57 18.10 5.56
C LEU A 134 -10.10 19.16 4.57
N ARG A 135 -9.66 19.12 3.30
CA ARG A 135 -10.03 20.09 2.27
C ARG A 135 -11.39 19.84 1.60
N PHE A 136 -12.09 18.75 1.93
CA PHE A 136 -13.48 18.56 1.46
C PHE A 136 -14.48 19.51 2.13
N ASN A 137 -14.16 20.10 3.29
CA ASN A 137 -15.05 21.00 4.03
C ASN A 137 -14.84 22.49 3.69
N THR A 138 -13.79 22.84 2.96
CA THR A 138 -13.51 24.24 2.62
C THR A 138 -14.39 24.69 1.44
N PRO A 139 -15.18 25.78 1.57
CA PRO A 139 -15.80 26.43 0.43
C PRO A 139 -14.73 26.79 -0.62
N PRO A 140 -15.07 26.85 -1.92
CA PRO A 140 -14.14 27.40 -2.90
C PRO A 140 -13.89 28.88 -2.58
N ASP A 141 -12.62 29.25 -2.44
CA ASP A 141 -12.16 30.64 -2.43
C ASP A 141 -12.47 31.33 -3.78
#